data_AF-A0A6G0JKA6-F1
#
_entry.id   AF-A0A6G0JKA6-F1
#
_cell.length_a   1.000
_cell.length_b   1.000
_cell.length_c   1.000
_cell.angle_alpha   90.00
_cell.angle_beta   90.00
_cell.angle_gamma   90.00
#
_symmetry.space_group_name_H-M   'P 1'
#
loop_
_entity.id
_entity.type
_entity.pdbx_description
1 polymer ?
#
loop_
_entity_poly.entity_id
_entity_poly.type
_entity_poly.pdbx_seq_one_letter_code
_entity_poly.pdbx_strand_id
1 'polypeptide(L)'
;MVSSLRVVVASAVALLAFAQPATPLKNTQVQTSLKNAPSVKLHVTLKRKSMKLHSQSEFDVYATPVVSANGASVLYNSYATFLDEDEKFTYTVVNGAAYLSTIDDDDSETVRCLPPNTLPFDKILPALNDATPIPSASIGKETVECESGKLFKTTFSGAHFALCSSGKSGFTAVSSDLAINVTYLDGPITISQPELTDGTSSCEPVESVTSMTPTALALATGGALPSTSSRKLKEAAHMAMDASECGECLTTPRPCIFLHGLGNPNEEPTLQDTPKLTKRKFGDIHGHAPCCSEIKYAVINTNNAGWRNDTLQQKFCDFLLQMSPTSDVAAGIIDNTIVVTHSMGGLVMAGALAKGKCKFSKTTSWVALSAPMTGSMASDFLMDICNSEKGEIATSLFELV
;
A
#
# COMPACT_ATOMS: atom_id res chain seq x y z
N MET A 1 32.04 72.03 -34.68
CA MET A 1 31.11 71.79 -33.55
C MET A 1 31.89 70.93 -32.55
N VAL A 2 32.33 71.35 -31.34
CA VAL A 2 31.78 72.31 -30.35
C VAL A 2 30.43 71.80 -29.80
N SER A 3 30.21 71.54 -28.51
CA SER A 3 31.06 71.45 -27.28
C SER A 3 30.26 70.71 -26.17
N SER A 4 30.71 70.26 -24.99
CA SER A 4 31.95 70.20 -24.16
C SER A 4 31.86 68.90 -23.30
N LEU A 5 32.84 68.32 -22.58
CA LEU A 5 34.07 68.72 -21.85
C LEU A 5 33.89 69.27 -20.40
N ARG A 6 34.74 68.78 -19.47
CA ARG A 6 34.94 69.13 -18.03
C ARG A 6 33.94 68.46 -17.07
N VAL A 7 34.24 68.10 -15.80
CA VAL A 7 35.35 68.40 -14.83
C VAL A 7 35.73 67.03 -14.16
N VAL A 8 36.96 66.56 -13.89
CA VAL A 8 38.20 67.08 -13.23
C VAL A 8 38.06 67.12 -11.68
N VAL A 9 38.96 66.59 -10.81
CA VAL A 9 40.13 65.67 -10.90
C VAL A 9 40.48 65.12 -9.49
N ALA A 10 41.32 64.07 -9.40
CA ALA A 10 41.96 63.52 -8.17
C ALA A 10 41.04 62.74 -7.19
N SER A 11 41.53 61.90 -6.24
CA SER A 11 42.91 61.65 -5.78
C SER A 11 43.23 60.16 -5.64
N ALA A 12 44.50 59.78 -5.83
CA ALA A 12 45.03 58.52 -5.32
C ALA A 12 45.47 58.68 -3.86
N VAL A 13 45.06 57.76 -2.99
CA VAL A 13 45.67 57.54 -1.67
C VAL A 13 46.09 56.07 -1.62
N ALA A 14 47.32 55.82 -1.18
CA ALA A 14 47.93 54.50 -1.27
C ALA A 14 47.62 53.62 -0.06
N LEU A 15 47.70 52.30 -0.29
CA LEU A 15 48.09 51.26 0.68
C LEU A 15 47.38 51.25 2.05
N LEU A 16 46.61 50.19 2.31
CA LEU A 16 46.99 49.18 3.31
C LEU A 16 46.14 47.91 3.16
N ALA A 17 46.62 46.81 3.72
CA ALA A 17 46.04 45.49 3.51
C ALA A 17 44.84 45.22 4.42
N PHE A 18 43.67 44.99 3.81
CA PHE A 18 42.63 44.15 4.39
C PHE A 18 42.35 42.98 3.46
N ALA A 19 43.24 41.98 3.51
CA ALA A 19 42.83 40.62 3.18
C ALA A 19 41.79 40.22 4.23
N GLN A 20 40.50 40.38 3.91
CA GLN A 20 39.44 39.81 4.71
C GLN A 20 39.72 38.30 4.81
N PRO A 21 39.79 37.70 6.01
CA PRO A 21 39.81 36.26 6.11
C PRO A 21 38.52 35.78 5.47
N ALA A 22 38.63 35.02 4.37
CA ALA A 22 37.49 34.35 3.79
C ALA A 22 36.89 33.48 4.91
N THR A 23 35.71 33.86 5.41
CA THR A 23 35.02 33.10 6.43
C THR A 23 34.87 31.69 5.89
N PRO A 24 35.48 30.67 6.52
CA PRO A 24 35.42 29.33 5.97
C PRO A 24 33.94 28.96 5.87
N LEU A 25 33.49 28.56 4.67
CA LEU A 25 32.21 27.90 4.56
C LEU A 25 32.22 26.81 5.62
N LYS A 26 31.25 26.84 6.54
CA LYS A 26 31.05 25.73 7.46
C LYS A 26 30.83 24.51 6.58
N ASN A 27 31.81 23.62 6.52
CA ASN A 27 31.67 22.32 5.90
C ASN A 27 30.63 21.57 6.73
N THR A 28 29.36 21.71 6.34
CA THR A 28 28.25 20.94 6.88
C THR A 28 28.57 19.49 6.56
N GLN A 29 29.12 18.76 7.53
CA GLN A 29 29.62 17.42 7.29
C GLN A 29 28.49 16.57 6.72
N VAL A 30 28.73 15.97 5.55
CA VAL A 30 27.90 14.88 5.06
C VAL A 30 28.00 13.78 6.12
N GLN A 31 26.87 13.37 6.67
CA GLN A 31 26.83 12.32 7.68
C GLN A 31 27.31 11.02 7.02
N THR A 32 28.44 10.47 7.45
CA THR A 32 29.06 9.26 6.85
C THR A 32 28.78 7.98 7.64
N SER A 33 28.00 8.05 8.72
CA SER A 33 27.69 6.89 9.55
C SER A 33 26.33 7.01 10.24
N LEU A 34 25.69 5.86 10.41
CA LEU A 34 24.41 5.68 11.10
C LEU A 34 24.53 5.68 12.63
N LYS A 35 25.74 5.71 13.19
CA LYS A 35 25.97 5.62 14.66
C LYS A 35 25.28 6.72 15.48
N ASN A 36 24.94 7.84 14.85
CA ASN A 36 24.20 8.95 15.44
C ASN A 36 22.82 9.13 14.76
N ALA A 37 22.22 8.07 14.23
CA ALA A 37 20.86 8.11 13.72
C ALA A 37 19.87 8.27 14.90
N PRO A 38 18.93 9.21 14.83
CA PRO A 38 17.94 9.41 15.88
C PRO A 38 16.87 8.31 15.84
N SER A 39 16.18 8.09 16.96
CA SER A 39 14.85 7.49 16.93
C SER A 39 13.88 8.43 16.21
N VAL A 40 12.82 7.88 15.64
CA VAL A 40 11.91 8.59 14.74
C VAL A 40 10.45 8.32 15.09
N LYS A 41 9.59 9.31 14.85
CA LYS A 41 8.13 9.15 14.80
C LYS A 41 7.67 9.34 13.36
N LEU A 42 7.01 8.33 12.80
CA LEU A 42 6.32 8.43 11.51
C LEU A 42 4.85 8.67 11.82
N HIS A 43 4.36 9.89 11.60
CA HIS A 43 2.93 10.14 11.58
C HIS A 43 2.39 9.74 10.20
N VAL A 44 1.47 8.80 10.16
CA VAL A 44 0.97 8.14 8.94
C VAL A 44 -0.48 8.53 8.70
N THR A 45 -0.79 9.03 7.50
CA THR A 45 -2.12 9.49 7.08
C THR A 45 -2.59 8.75 5.83
N LEU A 46 -3.54 7.84 6.01
CA LEU A 46 -4.19 7.02 4.97
C LEU A 46 -5.32 7.82 4.31
N LYS A 47 -5.16 8.17 3.03
CA LYS A 47 -6.10 9.04 2.32
C LYS A 47 -7.37 8.31 1.84
N ARG A 48 -7.28 7.00 1.65
CA ARG A 48 -8.43 6.15 1.24
C ARG A 48 -9.10 5.51 2.44
N LYS A 49 -10.43 5.63 2.53
CA LYS A 49 -11.27 4.95 3.55
C LYS A 49 -11.07 3.42 3.57
N SER A 50 -10.81 2.80 2.41
CA SER A 50 -10.54 1.36 2.27
C SER A 50 -9.16 0.91 2.77
N MET A 51 -8.28 1.84 3.11
CA MET A 51 -6.93 1.54 3.64
C MET A 51 -6.83 1.70 5.15
N LYS A 52 -7.92 2.03 5.84
CA LYS A 52 -7.99 2.10 7.31
C LYS A 52 -7.45 0.81 7.93
N LEU A 53 -6.52 0.97 8.87
CA LEU A 53 -5.99 -0.11 9.70
C LEU A 53 -6.59 0.06 11.09
N HIS A 54 -7.29 -0.96 11.60
CA HIS A 54 -7.95 -0.93 12.91
C HIS A 54 -8.85 0.30 13.08
N SER A 55 -9.79 0.45 12.14
CA SER A 55 -10.65 1.62 11.88
C SER A 55 -9.95 2.99 11.75
N GLN A 56 -8.65 3.11 11.96
CA GLN A 56 -7.92 4.38 11.98
C GLN A 56 -7.38 4.73 10.58
N SER A 57 -7.51 6.01 10.22
CA SER A 57 -6.88 6.60 9.03
C SER A 57 -5.62 7.40 9.36
N GLU A 58 -5.39 7.73 10.63
CA GLU A 58 -4.22 8.47 11.11
C GLU A 58 -3.66 7.77 12.35
N PHE A 59 -2.35 7.52 12.37
CA PHE A 59 -1.66 6.86 13.49
C PHE A 59 -0.18 7.23 13.53
N ASP A 60 0.47 6.98 14.68
CA ASP A 60 1.90 7.19 14.87
C ASP A 60 2.63 5.83 14.96
N VAL A 61 3.71 5.68 14.19
CA VAL A 61 4.69 4.60 14.36
C VAL A 61 5.94 5.18 15.02
N TYR A 62 6.42 4.56 16.09
CA TYR A 62 7.63 4.94 16.80
C TYR A 62 8.73 3.92 16.49
N ALA A 63 9.91 4.38 16.06
CA ALA A 63 11.00 3.49 15.65
C ALA A 63 12.38 3.95 16.15
N THR A 64 13.28 3.00 16.39
CA THR A 64 14.63 3.24 16.92
C THR A 64 15.67 2.44 16.12
N PRO A 65 16.77 3.06 15.65
CA PRO A 65 17.72 2.41 14.76
C PRO A 65 18.66 1.46 15.53
N VAL A 66 18.64 0.18 15.15
CA VAL A 66 19.62 -0.81 15.59
C VAL A 66 20.72 -0.87 14.52
N VAL A 67 21.86 -0.27 14.85
CA VAL A 67 22.94 0.03 13.90
C VAL A 67 24.07 -1.01 14.00
N SER A 68 24.48 -1.54 12.85
CA SER A 68 25.63 -2.45 12.74
C SER A 68 26.93 -1.84 13.28
N ALA A 69 27.84 -2.66 13.82
CA ALA A 69 29.05 -2.18 14.51
C ALA A 69 29.98 -1.30 13.64
N ASN A 70 29.99 -1.51 12.32
CA ASN A 70 30.74 -0.68 11.37
C ASN A 70 30.07 0.68 11.10
N GLY A 71 28.78 0.84 11.43
CA GLY A 71 28.00 2.07 11.25
C GLY A 71 27.51 2.32 9.82
N ALA A 72 27.51 1.30 8.94
CA ALA A 72 27.14 1.41 7.53
C ALA A 72 25.75 0.84 7.18
N SER A 73 25.22 -0.05 8.04
CA SER A 73 23.92 -0.71 7.85
C SER A 73 23.05 -0.62 9.10
N VAL A 74 21.72 -0.65 8.93
CA VAL A 74 20.71 -0.48 9.99
C VAL A 74 19.52 -1.43 9.78
N LEU A 75 18.87 -1.81 10.87
CA LEU A 75 17.47 -2.25 10.94
C LEU A 75 16.75 -1.33 11.94
N TYR A 76 15.42 -1.22 11.90
CA TYR A 76 14.69 -0.47 12.92
C TYR A 76 13.87 -1.41 13.80
N ASN A 77 14.04 -1.29 15.12
CA ASN A 77 12.99 -1.76 16.02
C ASN A 77 11.87 -0.72 15.97
N SER A 78 10.60 -1.13 15.96
CA SER A 78 9.46 -0.22 15.88
C SER A 78 8.23 -0.73 16.62
N TYR A 79 7.32 0.16 16.97
CA TYR A 79 5.96 -0.22 17.36
C TYR A 79 4.91 0.78 16.85
N ALA A 80 3.69 0.29 16.68
CA ALA A 80 2.49 1.09 16.44
C ALA A 80 1.31 0.48 17.20
N THR A 81 0.55 1.30 17.93
CA THR A 81 -0.60 0.86 18.73
C THR A 81 -1.88 1.47 18.16
N PHE A 82 -2.90 0.63 18.04
CA PHE A 82 -4.24 0.95 17.55
C PHE A 82 -5.28 0.55 18.60
N LEU A 83 -6.44 1.19 18.51
CA LEU A 83 -7.65 0.89 19.25
C LEU A 83 -8.77 0.78 18.21
N ASP A 84 -9.47 -0.35 18.16
CA ASP A 84 -10.62 -0.58 17.27
C ASP A 84 -11.72 -1.29 18.05
N GLU A 85 -12.93 -0.73 17.98
CA GLU A 85 -14.01 -1.00 18.95
C GLU A 85 -13.46 -0.96 20.39
N ASP A 86 -13.43 -2.07 21.11
CA ASP A 86 -12.90 -2.19 22.47
C ASP A 86 -11.57 -2.99 22.55
N GLU A 87 -11.05 -3.49 21.42
CA GLU A 87 -9.76 -4.22 21.34
C GLU A 87 -8.56 -3.28 21.08
N LYS A 88 -7.41 -3.60 21.70
CA LYS A 88 -6.14 -2.87 21.55
C LYS A 88 -5.08 -3.70 20.84
N PHE A 89 -4.69 -3.27 19.64
CA PHE A 89 -3.68 -3.94 18.81
C PHE A 89 -2.34 -3.21 18.89
N THR A 90 -1.25 -3.92 19.21
CA THR A 90 0.11 -3.37 19.13
C THR A 90 0.98 -4.22 18.20
N TYR A 91 1.37 -3.62 17.08
CA TYR A 91 2.35 -4.16 16.15
C TYR A 91 3.73 -3.78 16.65
N THR A 92 4.63 -4.75 16.78
CA THR A 92 6.00 -4.54 17.25
C THR A 92 6.99 -5.25 16.31
N VAL A 93 8.06 -4.58 15.92
CA VAL A 93 9.20 -5.16 15.20
C VAL A 93 10.44 -5.03 16.08
N VAL A 94 11.13 -6.13 16.34
CA VAL A 94 12.37 -6.15 17.13
C VAL A 94 13.39 -7.08 16.49
N ASN A 95 14.60 -6.57 16.22
CA ASN A 95 15.69 -7.27 15.54
C ASN A 95 15.28 -7.87 14.18
N GLY A 96 14.30 -7.24 13.52
CA GLY A 96 13.72 -7.67 12.25
C GLY A 96 12.62 -8.72 12.35
N ALA A 97 12.36 -9.31 13.52
CA ALA A 97 11.21 -10.19 13.76
C ALA A 97 9.96 -9.35 14.12
N ALA A 98 8.79 -9.76 13.65
CA ALA A 98 7.53 -9.02 13.82
C ALA A 98 6.50 -9.76 14.66
N TYR A 99 5.80 -9.00 15.49
CA TYR A 99 4.89 -9.45 16.54
C TYR A 99 3.59 -8.65 16.48
N LEU A 100 2.48 -9.30 16.82
CA LEU A 100 1.20 -8.65 17.12
C LEU A 100 0.76 -9.06 18.52
N SER A 101 0.66 -8.07 19.40
CA SER A 101 -0.07 -8.11 20.67
C SER A 101 -1.51 -7.64 20.41
N THR A 102 -2.49 -8.38 20.92
CA THR A 102 -3.89 -7.98 21.03
C THR A 102 -4.30 -8.10 22.49
N ILE A 103 -4.81 -7.01 23.07
CA ILE A 103 -5.41 -6.99 24.41
C ILE A 103 -6.92 -6.78 24.24
N ASP A 104 -7.72 -7.61 24.90
CA ASP A 104 -9.18 -7.59 24.88
C ASP A 104 -9.81 -6.84 26.09
N ASP A 105 -11.14 -6.78 26.12
CA ASP A 105 -11.96 -6.16 27.19
C ASP A 105 -11.65 -6.68 28.61
N ASP A 106 -11.23 -7.95 28.74
CA ASP A 106 -10.94 -8.60 30.02
C ASP A 106 -9.47 -8.37 30.47
N ASP A 107 -8.77 -7.40 29.86
CA ASP A 107 -7.32 -7.12 29.99
C ASP A 107 -6.44 -8.34 29.59
N SER A 108 -6.97 -9.30 28.82
CA SER A 108 -6.27 -10.51 28.41
C SER A 108 -5.39 -10.24 27.17
N GLU A 109 -4.08 -10.38 27.33
CA GLU A 109 -3.12 -10.20 26.24
C GLU A 109 -2.83 -11.52 25.51
N THR A 110 -2.93 -11.48 24.18
CA THR A 110 -2.46 -12.53 23.27
C THR A 110 -1.33 -11.98 22.39
N VAL A 111 -0.21 -12.70 22.30
CA VAL A 111 0.96 -12.27 21.52
C VAL A 111 1.40 -13.37 20.57
N ARG A 112 1.46 -13.04 19.28
CA ARG A 112 1.81 -13.98 18.20
C ARG A 112 2.80 -13.37 17.21
N CYS A 113 3.52 -14.24 16.51
CA CYS A 113 4.33 -13.86 15.36
C CYS A 113 3.46 -13.36 14.20
N LEU A 114 3.94 -12.34 13.49
CA LEU A 114 3.39 -11.89 12.22
C LEU A 114 4.11 -12.58 11.06
N PRO A 115 3.43 -13.35 10.20
CA PRO A 115 4.06 -14.02 9.06
C PRO A 115 4.72 -13.04 8.08
N PRO A 116 5.78 -13.47 7.36
CA PRO A 116 6.36 -12.71 6.26
C PRO A 116 5.30 -12.29 5.24
N ASN A 117 5.42 -11.07 4.71
CA ASN A 117 4.48 -10.43 3.76
C ASN A 117 3.11 -10.03 4.34
N THR A 118 2.80 -10.24 5.62
CA THR A 118 1.56 -9.70 6.24
C THR A 118 1.55 -8.16 6.23
N LEU A 119 2.72 -7.52 6.38
CA LEU A 119 2.94 -6.10 6.13
C LEU A 119 4.28 -5.92 5.38
N PRO A 120 4.42 -4.90 4.51
CA PRO A 120 5.59 -4.70 3.64
C PRO A 120 6.77 -4.02 4.37
N PHE A 121 7.07 -4.47 5.60
CA PHE A 121 8.16 -3.97 6.45
C PHE A 121 9.51 -3.94 5.70
N ASP A 122 9.86 -5.06 5.06
CA ASP A 122 11.10 -5.25 4.32
C ASP A 122 11.30 -4.30 3.13
N LYS A 123 10.25 -3.60 2.68
CA LYS A 123 10.32 -2.64 1.56
C LYS A 123 10.66 -1.21 2.00
N ILE A 124 10.60 -0.88 3.31
CA ILE A 124 10.78 0.49 3.81
C ILE A 124 12.21 0.99 3.57
N LEU A 125 13.22 0.24 4.02
CA LEU A 125 14.63 0.64 3.88
C LEU A 125 15.12 0.61 2.41
N PRO A 126 14.73 -0.37 1.56
CA PRO A 126 14.94 -0.30 0.11
C PRO A 126 14.32 0.94 -0.54
N ALA A 127 13.07 1.30 -0.19
CA ALA A 127 12.43 2.50 -0.72
C ALA A 127 13.19 3.78 -0.32
N LEU A 128 13.76 3.87 0.89
CA LEU A 128 14.60 5.00 1.25
C LEU A 128 15.92 5.04 0.46
N ASN A 129 16.50 3.87 0.15
CA ASN A 129 17.71 3.72 -0.66
C ASN A 129 17.53 4.20 -2.11
N ASP A 130 16.39 3.90 -2.73
CA ASP A 130 16.05 4.26 -4.10
C ASP A 130 15.65 5.75 -4.29
N ALA A 131 15.72 6.55 -3.22
CA ALA A 131 15.43 7.98 -3.23
C ALA A 131 16.32 8.76 -4.22
N THR A 132 15.74 9.22 -5.32
CA THR A 132 16.43 9.95 -6.40
C THR A 132 15.90 11.37 -6.58
N PRO A 133 16.77 12.41 -6.73
CA PRO A 133 16.32 13.80 -6.88
C PRO A 133 15.42 14.02 -8.10
N ILE A 134 14.40 14.87 -7.94
CA ILE A 134 13.48 15.35 -9.00
C ILE A 134 13.23 16.86 -8.88
N PRO A 135 12.87 17.56 -9.97
CA PRO A 135 12.62 19.01 -9.92
C PRO A 135 11.25 19.36 -9.32
N SER A 136 10.25 18.48 -9.48
CA SER A 136 8.87 18.68 -9.03
C SER A 136 8.09 17.36 -9.12
N ALA A 137 6.99 17.28 -8.36
CA ALA A 137 6.01 16.20 -8.46
C ALA A 137 4.57 16.75 -8.36
N SER A 138 3.58 15.95 -8.75
CA SER A 138 2.16 16.26 -8.57
C SER A 138 1.37 15.04 -8.10
N ILE A 139 0.20 15.30 -7.50
CA ILE A 139 -0.83 14.30 -7.21
C ILE A 139 -2.11 14.77 -7.92
N GLY A 140 -2.51 14.06 -8.98
CA GLY A 140 -3.53 14.52 -9.91
C GLY A 140 -3.17 15.88 -10.52
N LYS A 141 -3.88 16.93 -10.10
CA LYS A 141 -3.68 18.33 -10.57
C LYS A 141 -2.89 19.19 -9.58
N GLU A 142 -2.62 18.71 -8.37
CA GLU A 142 -2.01 19.49 -7.29
C GLU A 142 -0.50 19.28 -7.25
N THR A 143 0.27 20.35 -7.06
CA THR A 143 1.74 20.28 -6.91
C THR A 143 2.13 19.75 -5.54
N VAL A 144 3.17 18.90 -5.49
CA VAL A 144 3.79 18.48 -4.23
C VAL A 144 4.75 19.58 -3.80
N GLU A 145 4.28 20.44 -2.90
CA GLU A 145 5.08 21.53 -2.34
C GLU A 145 6.24 21.02 -1.46
N CYS A 146 7.39 21.69 -1.55
CA CYS A 146 8.58 21.36 -0.79
C CYS A 146 9.43 22.61 -0.55
N GLU A 147 9.16 23.31 0.57
CA GLU A 147 9.79 24.60 0.93
C GLU A 147 11.32 24.58 0.90
N SER A 148 11.93 23.43 1.18
CA SER A 148 13.38 23.26 1.23
C SER A 148 14.05 23.09 -0.14
N GLY A 149 13.25 22.94 -1.22
CA GLY A 149 13.70 22.64 -2.57
C GLY A 149 14.33 21.24 -2.75
N LYS A 150 14.31 20.40 -1.71
CA LYS A 150 15.00 19.10 -1.68
C LYS A 150 14.01 17.96 -1.90
N LEU A 151 13.50 17.89 -3.13
CA LEU A 151 12.51 16.90 -3.54
C LEU A 151 13.17 15.66 -4.17
N PHE A 152 12.71 14.49 -3.74
CA PHE A 152 13.14 13.18 -4.23
C PHE A 152 11.92 12.36 -4.64
N LYS A 153 12.12 11.31 -5.43
CA LYS A 153 11.14 10.25 -5.64
C LYS A 153 11.68 8.90 -5.19
N THR A 154 10.77 8.02 -4.79
CA THR A 154 11.01 6.59 -4.68
C THR A 154 9.75 5.78 -5.00
N THR A 155 9.82 4.46 -4.89
CA THR A 155 8.68 3.54 -4.96
C THR A 155 8.67 2.63 -3.74
N PHE A 156 7.51 2.49 -3.09
CA PHE A 156 7.30 1.62 -1.92
C PHE A 156 6.09 0.73 -2.18
N SER A 157 6.27 -0.59 -2.05
CA SER A 157 5.23 -1.60 -2.32
C SER A 157 4.50 -1.44 -3.68
N GLY A 158 5.18 -0.89 -4.69
CA GLY A 158 4.64 -0.61 -6.03
C GLY A 158 4.04 0.79 -6.22
N ALA A 159 3.75 1.54 -5.15
CA ALA A 159 3.27 2.91 -5.23
C ALA A 159 4.43 3.93 -5.27
N HIS A 160 4.30 4.99 -6.06
CA HIS A 160 5.28 6.07 -6.11
C HIS A 160 5.11 7.05 -4.94
N PHE A 161 6.22 7.58 -4.43
CA PHE A 161 6.25 8.57 -3.35
C PHE A 161 7.20 9.72 -3.72
N ALA A 162 6.75 10.96 -3.51
CA ALA A 162 7.59 12.14 -3.50
C ALA A 162 8.03 12.44 -2.06
N LEU A 163 9.33 12.66 -1.83
CA LEU A 163 9.89 12.95 -0.50
C LEU A 163 10.45 14.36 -0.45
N CYS A 164 10.08 15.14 0.57
CA CYS A 164 10.66 16.46 0.83
C CYS A 164 11.52 16.43 2.10
N SER A 165 12.82 16.73 1.98
CA SER A 165 13.72 16.74 3.13
C SER A 165 13.67 18.07 3.89
N SER A 166 13.30 18.02 5.17
CA SER A 166 13.28 19.17 6.10
C SER A 166 14.57 19.30 6.92
N GLY A 167 15.65 18.65 6.47
CA GLY A 167 16.93 18.66 7.18
C GLY A 167 16.81 18.02 8.57
N LYS A 168 17.11 18.79 9.63
CA LYS A 168 17.06 18.31 11.02
C LYS A 168 15.66 18.09 11.59
N SER A 169 14.61 18.63 10.96
CA SER A 169 13.24 18.41 11.44
C SER A 169 12.66 17.08 10.99
N GLY A 170 13.32 16.38 10.06
CA GLY A 170 12.80 15.16 9.45
C GLY A 170 12.63 15.25 7.93
N PHE A 171 11.64 14.50 7.42
CA PHE A 171 11.21 14.56 6.02
C PHE A 171 9.74 14.12 5.89
N THR A 172 9.04 14.63 4.88
CA THR A 172 7.74 14.09 4.46
C THR A 172 7.91 13.14 3.29
N ALA A 173 7.01 12.15 3.17
CA ALA A 173 6.86 11.28 2.02
C ALA A 173 5.38 11.20 1.64
N VAL A 174 5.02 11.61 0.42
CA VAL A 174 3.63 11.67 -0.05
C VAL A 174 3.43 10.91 -1.36
N SER A 175 2.38 10.10 -1.41
CA SER A 175 1.88 9.42 -2.60
C SER A 175 0.43 9.80 -2.87
N SER A 176 -0.17 9.24 -3.91
CA SER A 176 -1.62 9.28 -4.15
C SER A 176 -2.42 8.94 -2.90
N ASP A 177 -2.07 7.83 -2.21
CA ASP A 177 -2.97 7.17 -1.26
C ASP A 177 -2.53 7.28 0.21
N LEU A 178 -1.27 7.68 0.44
CA LEU A 178 -0.65 7.77 1.76
C LEU A 178 0.21 9.03 1.88
N ALA A 179 0.16 9.70 3.02
CA ALA A 179 1.18 10.64 3.45
C ALA A 179 1.86 10.13 4.73
N ILE A 180 3.17 10.39 4.85
CA ILE A 180 3.96 10.11 6.04
C ILE A 180 4.75 11.37 6.38
N ASN A 181 4.65 11.83 7.62
CA ASN A 181 5.53 12.86 8.17
C ASN A 181 6.50 12.20 9.17
N VAL A 182 7.77 12.12 8.80
CA VAL A 182 8.82 11.52 9.62
C VAL A 182 9.51 12.62 10.42
N THR A 183 9.33 12.62 11.74
CA THR A 183 9.99 13.54 12.68
C THR A 183 11.09 12.78 13.42
N TYR A 184 12.27 13.40 13.57
CA TYR A 184 13.32 12.84 14.45
C TYR A 184 13.06 13.22 15.91
N LEU A 185 13.34 12.30 16.84
CA LEU A 185 13.18 12.50 18.27
C LEU A 185 14.48 13.00 18.92
N ASP A 186 14.36 13.85 19.94
CA ASP A 186 15.51 14.45 20.65
C ASP A 186 16.36 13.44 21.43
N GLY A 187 15.83 12.23 21.68
CA GLY A 187 16.52 11.16 22.41
C GLY A 187 16.11 9.77 21.92
N PRO A 188 16.90 8.74 22.27
CA PRO A 188 16.60 7.36 21.90
C PRO A 188 15.40 6.81 22.66
N ILE A 189 14.55 6.05 21.96
CA ILE A 189 13.49 5.24 22.58
C ILE A 189 13.91 3.77 22.69
N THR A 190 13.46 3.10 23.75
CA THR A 190 13.62 1.66 23.96
C THR A 190 12.37 0.94 23.47
N ILE A 191 12.55 -0.14 22.71
CA ILE A 191 11.47 -1.01 22.21
C ILE A 191 11.86 -2.44 22.53
N SER A 192 11.08 -3.08 23.42
CA SER A 192 11.31 -4.45 23.90
C SER A 192 10.59 -5.47 23.02
N GLN A 193 11.15 -6.68 22.94
CA GLN A 193 10.43 -7.84 22.40
C GLN A 193 9.30 -8.22 23.39
N PRO A 194 8.06 -8.46 22.93
CA PRO A 194 7.00 -9.00 23.79
C PRO A 194 7.17 -10.51 24.01
N GLU A 195 6.64 -11.03 25.10
CA GLU A 195 6.65 -12.48 25.39
C GLU A 195 5.52 -13.16 24.60
N LEU A 196 5.81 -14.30 23.95
CA LEU A 196 4.88 -15.00 23.07
C LEU A 196 3.96 -15.94 23.87
N THR A 197 2.65 -15.81 23.69
CA THR A 197 1.66 -16.52 24.52
C THR A 197 1.47 -18.00 24.14
N ASP A 198 2.05 -18.44 23.03
CA ASP A 198 2.14 -19.87 22.66
C ASP A 198 3.35 -20.59 23.29
N GLY A 199 4.19 -19.87 24.04
CA GLY A 199 5.40 -20.41 24.68
C GLY A 199 6.59 -20.61 23.74
N THR A 200 6.51 -20.15 22.49
CA THR A 200 7.67 -20.11 21.58
C THR A 200 8.66 -19.00 21.99
N SER A 201 9.94 -19.18 21.68
CA SER A 201 11.00 -18.28 22.17
C SER A 201 11.36 -17.12 21.24
N SER A 202 10.99 -17.20 19.96
CA SER A 202 11.35 -16.21 18.94
C SER A 202 10.56 -16.40 17.64
N CYS A 203 10.14 -15.30 17.03
CA CYS A 203 9.59 -15.29 15.67
C CYS A 203 10.69 -15.26 14.60
N GLU A 204 10.38 -15.73 13.38
CA GLU A 204 11.28 -15.59 12.23
C GLU A 204 11.44 -14.10 11.83
N PRO A 205 12.65 -13.65 11.41
CA PRO A 205 12.85 -12.31 10.89
C PRO A 205 12.10 -12.07 9.57
N VAL A 206 11.33 -10.98 9.52
CA VAL A 206 10.64 -10.48 8.33
C VAL A 206 11.39 -9.32 7.65
N GLU A 207 12.28 -8.62 8.37
CA GLU A 207 13.21 -7.61 7.81
C GLU A 207 14.67 -8.12 7.79
N SER A 208 15.55 -7.40 7.08
CA SER A 208 16.99 -7.65 7.07
C SER A 208 17.82 -6.36 7.14
N VAL A 209 19.03 -6.49 7.70
CA VAL A 209 19.97 -5.38 7.93
C VAL A 209 20.38 -4.73 6.60
N THR A 210 19.95 -3.48 6.39
CA THR A 210 20.09 -2.79 5.11
C THR A 210 21.18 -1.72 5.16
N SER A 211 22.11 -1.74 4.20
CA SER A 211 23.12 -0.68 4.00
C SER A 211 22.51 0.55 3.34
N MET A 212 22.85 1.75 3.79
CA MET A 212 22.23 3.00 3.32
C MET A 212 23.01 3.68 2.19
N THR A 213 22.31 4.16 1.15
CA THR A 213 22.90 5.08 0.16
C THR A 213 23.18 6.45 0.80
N PRO A 214 24.08 7.29 0.24
CA PRO A 214 24.34 8.63 0.80
C PRO A 214 23.11 9.55 0.87
N THR A 215 22.10 9.34 0.01
CA THR A 215 20.81 10.03 0.11
C THR A 215 20.00 9.50 1.29
N ALA A 216 19.82 8.17 1.38
CA ALA A 216 19.07 7.53 2.44
C ALA A 216 19.67 7.80 3.82
N LEU A 217 21.00 7.78 3.92
CA LEU A 217 21.76 8.12 5.12
C LEU A 217 21.47 9.55 5.61
N ALA A 218 21.42 10.52 4.70
CA ALA A 218 21.06 11.90 5.05
C ALA A 218 19.57 12.03 5.45
N LEU A 219 18.66 11.29 4.78
CA LEU A 219 17.24 11.23 5.13
C LEU A 219 16.95 10.47 6.44
N ALA A 220 17.82 9.55 6.85
CA ALA A 220 17.71 8.81 8.11
C ALA A 220 18.38 9.51 9.31
N THR A 221 19.13 10.60 9.09
CA THR A 221 19.94 11.26 10.13
C THR A 221 19.80 12.78 10.19
N GLY A 222 19.07 13.40 9.26
CA GLY A 222 19.02 14.86 9.12
C GLY A 222 20.32 15.50 8.63
N GLY A 223 21.25 14.69 8.13
CA GLY A 223 22.56 15.11 7.65
C GLY A 223 22.51 16.00 6.40
N ALA A 224 23.66 16.56 6.02
CA ALA A 224 23.78 17.26 4.76
C ALA A 224 23.60 16.28 3.57
N LEU A 225 22.60 16.55 2.74
CA LEU A 225 22.37 15.82 1.49
C LEU A 225 23.59 15.94 0.56
N PRO A 226 23.96 14.89 -0.20
CA PRO A 226 25.09 14.92 -1.12
C PRO A 226 24.94 15.99 -2.20
N SER A 227 25.92 16.88 -2.33
CA SER A 227 25.97 17.86 -3.41
C SER A 227 26.41 17.19 -4.72
N THR A 228 25.50 17.10 -5.69
CA THR A 228 25.80 16.52 -7.01
C THR A 228 26.56 17.51 -7.89
N SER A 229 27.89 17.50 -7.79
CA SER A 229 28.79 18.25 -8.68
C SER A 229 28.94 17.63 -10.08
N SER A 230 28.41 16.42 -10.30
CA SER A 230 28.44 15.74 -11.59
C SER A 230 27.31 16.19 -12.51
N ARG A 231 27.67 16.61 -13.74
CA ARG A 231 26.76 17.03 -14.79
C ARG A 231 25.97 15.84 -15.35
N LYS A 232 24.84 15.49 -14.73
CA LYS A 232 23.96 14.40 -15.19
C LYS A 232 23.49 14.67 -16.62
N LEU A 233 23.75 13.72 -17.53
CA LEU A 233 23.39 13.81 -18.95
C LEU A 233 21.90 13.59 -19.24
N LYS A 234 21.15 13.05 -18.27
CA LYS A 234 19.70 12.92 -18.32
C LYS A 234 19.09 13.91 -17.33
N GLU A 235 18.24 14.79 -17.84
CA GLU A 235 17.47 15.72 -17.03
C GLU A 235 16.53 14.94 -16.09
N ALA A 236 16.39 15.41 -14.85
CA ALA A 236 15.48 14.80 -13.89
C ALA A 236 14.04 15.18 -14.26
N ALA A 237 13.23 14.20 -14.64
CA ALA A 237 11.84 14.45 -15.05
C ALA A 237 10.93 14.72 -13.85
N HIS A 238 9.92 15.55 -14.07
CA HIS A 238 8.76 15.70 -13.19
C HIS A 238 8.12 14.33 -12.89
N MET A 239 7.62 14.13 -11.67
CA MET A 239 6.88 12.93 -11.30
C MET A 239 5.41 13.24 -11.04
N ALA A 240 4.57 12.99 -12.04
CA ALA A 240 3.13 12.94 -11.85
C ALA A 240 2.73 11.62 -11.17
N MET A 241 1.80 11.70 -10.22
CA MET A 241 1.10 10.58 -9.60
C MET A 241 -0.41 10.80 -9.77
N ASP A 242 -1.20 9.72 -9.89
CA ASP A 242 -2.66 9.84 -9.96
C ASP A 242 -3.26 10.34 -8.63
N ALA A 243 -4.54 10.75 -8.65
CA ALA A 243 -5.23 11.21 -7.45
C ALA A 243 -5.51 10.05 -6.46
N SER A 244 -5.73 10.39 -5.18
CA SER A 244 -6.17 9.44 -4.15
C SER A 244 -7.48 8.74 -4.50
N GLU A 245 -8.39 9.47 -5.12
CA GLU A 245 -9.72 8.98 -5.51
C GLU A 245 -9.78 8.72 -7.01
N CYS A 246 -10.38 7.59 -7.38
CA CYS A 246 -10.99 7.46 -8.70
C CYS A 246 -12.05 8.57 -8.81
N GLY A 247 -11.94 9.44 -9.81
CA GLY A 247 -12.91 10.51 -10.04
C GLY A 247 -14.33 9.98 -10.33
N GLU A 248 -15.26 10.91 -10.53
CA GLU A 248 -16.64 10.60 -10.94
C GLU A 248 -16.67 9.57 -12.08
N CYS A 249 -17.61 8.63 -12.01
CA CYS A 249 -17.66 7.55 -13.00
C CYS A 249 -17.78 8.12 -14.42
N LEU A 250 -16.91 7.67 -15.32
CA LEU A 250 -16.86 8.10 -16.73
C LEU A 250 -18.12 7.68 -17.54
N THR A 251 -19.05 6.96 -16.93
CA THR A 251 -20.36 6.57 -17.45
C THR A 251 -21.42 6.80 -16.38
N THR A 252 -22.69 6.95 -16.74
CA THR A 252 -23.80 6.88 -15.79
C THR A 252 -23.64 5.67 -14.85
N PRO A 253 -23.70 5.86 -13.51
CA PRO A 253 -23.66 4.76 -12.56
C PRO A 253 -24.80 3.75 -12.79
N ARG A 254 -24.52 2.47 -12.52
CA ARG A 254 -25.39 1.34 -12.86
C ARG A 254 -25.54 0.37 -11.68
N PRO A 255 -26.62 -0.43 -11.59
CA PRO A 255 -26.70 -1.50 -10.61
C PRO A 255 -25.52 -2.48 -10.75
N CYS A 256 -24.85 -2.77 -9.63
CA CYS A 256 -23.69 -3.64 -9.56
C CYS A 256 -24.01 -4.93 -8.80
N ILE A 257 -23.58 -6.07 -9.35
CA ILE A 257 -23.80 -7.39 -8.76
C ILE A 257 -22.50 -8.16 -8.59
N PHE A 258 -22.31 -8.68 -7.38
CA PHE A 258 -21.11 -9.36 -6.95
C PHE A 258 -21.38 -10.87 -6.81
N LEU A 259 -20.76 -11.65 -7.70
CA LEU A 259 -20.91 -13.09 -7.87
C LEU A 259 -19.62 -13.81 -7.44
N HIS A 260 -19.68 -14.49 -6.30
CA HIS A 260 -18.49 -15.03 -5.64
C HIS A 260 -17.99 -16.37 -6.24
N GLY A 261 -16.74 -16.73 -5.91
CA GLY A 261 -16.14 -18.02 -6.28
C GLY A 261 -16.47 -19.19 -5.32
N LEU A 262 -15.71 -20.26 -5.48
CA LEU A 262 -15.69 -21.51 -4.70
C LEU A 262 -15.74 -21.28 -3.18
N GLY A 263 -16.33 -22.20 -2.41
CA GLY A 263 -16.19 -22.23 -0.95
C GLY A 263 -17.32 -21.56 -0.16
N ASN A 264 -18.48 -21.30 -0.78
CA ASN A 264 -19.69 -20.84 -0.08
C ASN A 264 -20.71 -21.98 0.07
N PRO A 265 -21.14 -22.33 1.31
CA PRO A 265 -22.20 -23.32 1.54
C PRO A 265 -23.61 -22.71 1.52
N ASN A 266 -23.71 -21.41 1.78
CA ASN A 266 -24.98 -20.70 1.93
C ASN A 266 -25.67 -20.47 0.57
N GLU A 267 -26.98 -20.35 0.57
CA GLU A 267 -27.77 -20.00 -0.62
C GLU A 267 -29.02 -19.22 -0.20
N GLU A 268 -29.22 -18.05 -0.82
CA GLU A 268 -30.42 -17.22 -0.60
C GLU A 268 -31.24 -17.15 -1.90
N PRO A 269 -32.58 -17.03 -1.83
CA PRO A 269 -33.41 -16.88 -3.02
C PRO A 269 -33.35 -15.46 -3.62
N THR A 270 -32.82 -14.48 -2.88
CA THR A 270 -32.83 -13.06 -3.24
C THR A 270 -31.44 -12.42 -3.14
N LEU A 271 -31.26 -11.34 -3.89
CA LEU A 271 -30.08 -10.47 -3.84
C LEU A 271 -29.94 -9.80 -2.47
N GLN A 272 -28.72 -9.81 -1.91
CA GLN A 272 -28.44 -9.31 -0.57
C GLN A 272 -27.69 -7.98 -0.62
N ASP A 273 -28.00 -7.07 0.30
CA ASP A 273 -27.30 -5.77 0.45
C ASP A 273 -25.93 -5.89 1.13
N THR A 274 -25.59 -7.03 1.75
CA THR A 274 -24.31 -7.19 2.48
C THR A 274 -23.55 -8.45 2.08
N PRO A 275 -22.21 -8.43 2.12
CA PRO A 275 -21.38 -9.57 1.72
C PRO A 275 -21.31 -10.68 2.80
N LYS A 276 -21.97 -10.50 3.96
CA LYS A 276 -21.84 -11.33 5.17
C LYS A 276 -22.02 -12.82 4.87
N LEU A 277 -23.13 -13.17 4.20
CA LEU A 277 -23.49 -14.55 3.85
C LEU A 277 -22.62 -15.19 2.76
N THR A 278 -21.69 -14.44 2.14
CA THR A 278 -20.71 -14.97 1.17
C THR A 278 -19.35 -15.31 1.79
N LYS A 279 -19.25 -15.29 3.13
CA LYS A 279 -17.99 -15.23 3.92
C LYS A 279 -17.16 -13.97 3.65
N ARG A 280 -17.83 -12.82 3.44
CA ARG A 280 -17.19 -11.50 3.17
C ARG A 280 -16.18 -11.50 2.00
N LYS A 281 -16.33 -12.40 1.00
CA LYS A 281 -15.33 -12.65 -0.07
C LYS A 281 -14.91 -11.47 -0.95
N PHE A 282 -15.69 -10.39 -0.99
CA PHE A 282 -15.38 -9.17 -1.72
C PHE A 282 -14.97 -8.01 -0.79
N GLY A 283 -14.93 -8.21 0.54
CA GLY A 283 -15.10 -7.11 1.50
C GLY A 283 -16.50 -6.50 1.37
N ASP A 284 -16.70 -5.33 1.95
CA ASP A 284 -17.82 -4.45 1.58
C ASP A 284 -17.35 -3.40 0.57
N ILE A 285 -18.08 -3.25 -0.52
CA ILE A 285 -17.73 -2.40 -1.67
C ILE A 285 -18.45 -1.03 -1.62
N HIS A 286 -19.35 -0.82 -0.65
CA HIS A 286 -20.02 0.47 -0.47
C HIS A 286 -19.02 1.61 -0.24
N GLY A 287 -19.15 2.69 -1.01
CA GLY A 287 -18.19 3.80 -1.01
C GLY A 287 -16.86 3.52 -1.74
N HIS A 288 -16.70 2.37 -2.38
CA HIS A 288 -15.46 1.96 -3.08
C HIS A 288 -15.64 1.67 -4.57
N ALA A 289 -16.88 1.70 -5.09
CA ALA A 289 -17.18 1.57 -6.51
C ALA A 289 -18.04 2.74 -7.02
N PRO A 290 -17.45 3.89 -7.45
CA PRO A 290 -18.20 5.09 -7.84
C PRO A 290 -19.04 4.93 -9.12
N CYS A 291 -18.86 3.84 -9.86
CA CYS A 291 -19.71 3.47 -10.99
C CYS A 291 -20.96 2.66 -10.62
N CYS A 292 -21.16 2.33 -9.35
CA CYS A 292 -22.31 1.58 -8.87
C CYS A 292 -23.39 2.53 -8.33
N SER A 293 -24.59 2.49 -8.92
CA SER A 293 -25.77 3.19 -8.37
C SER A 293 -26.41 2.42 -7.22
N GLU A 294 -26.23 1.10 -7.22
CA GLU A 294 -26.68 0.14 -6.20
C GLU A 294 -25.68 -1.02 -6.19
N ILE A 295 -25.48 -1.68 -5.04
CA ILE A 295 -24.57 -2.82 -4.87
C ILE A 295 -25.37 -3.97 -4.26
N LYS A 296 -25.33 -5.14 -4.92
CA LYS A 296 -25.91 -6.39 -4.40
C LYS A 296 -24.92 -7.55 -4.48
N TYR A 297 -25.05 -8.48 -3.55
CA TYR A 297 -24.30 -9.72 -3.48
C TYR A 297 -25.26 -10.88 -3.72
N ALA A 298 -24.94 -11.76 -4.67
CA ALA A 298 -25.67 -13.00 -4.86
C ALA A 298 -25.06 -14.10 -3.97
N VAL A 299 -25.88 -14.74 -3.14
CA VAL A 299 -25.44 -15.80 -2.20
C VAL A 299 -25.88 -17.14 -2.77
N ILE A 300 -24.92 -17.94 -3.23
CA ILE A 300 -25.18 -19.17 -3.99
C ILE A 300 -24.33 -20.30 -3.40
N ASN A 301 -24.85 -21.53 -3.36
CA ASN A 301 -24.03 -22.66 -2.93
C ASN A 301 -23.00 -23.00 -4.02
N THR A 302 -21.72 -22.78 -3.72
CA THR A 302 -20.57 -23.08 -4.58
C THR A 302 -19.65 -24.14 -3.99
N ASN A 303 -20.07 -24.83 -2.92
CA ASN A 303 -19.42 -26.05 -2.42
C ASN A 303 -19.91 -27.27 -3.21
N ASN A 304 -21.22 -27.39 -3.39
CA ASN A 304 -21.88 -28.58 -3.93
C ASN A 304 -22.05 -28.52 -5.46
N ALA A 305 -21.56 -27.45 -6.10
CA ALA A 305 -21.64 -27.24 -7.55
C ALA A 305 -20.36 -26.59 -8.08
N GLY A 306 -19.57 -27.36 -8.86
CA GLY A 306 -18.43 -26.82 -9.61
C GLY A 306 -18.87 -26.04 -10.86
N TRP A 307 -17.96 -25.23 -11.42
CA TRP A 307 -18.29 -24.21 -12.43
C TRP A 307 -18.97 -24.68 -13.73
N ARG A 308 -18.90 -25.97 -14.06
CA ARG A 308 -19.56 -26.58 -15.23
C ARG A 308 -21.04 -26.93 -14.99
N ASN A 309 -21.49 -26.92 -13.73
CA ASN A 309 -22.85 -27.30 -13.33
C ASN A 309 -23.90 -26.39 -13.98
N ASP A 310 -24.89 -27.01 -14.63
CA ASP A 310 -25.84 -26.30 -15.48
C ASP A 310 -26.86 -25.45 -14.69
N THR A 311 -27.24 -25.93 -13.50
CA THR A 311 -28.12 -25.22 -12.56
C THR A 311 -27.43 -24.02 -11.93
N LEU A 312 -26.15 -24.14 -11.55
CA LEU A 312 -25.34 -23.03 -11.03
C LEU A 312 -25.18 -21.92 -12.08
N GLN A 313 -24.93 -22.31 -13.34
CA GLN A 313 -24.87 -21.37 -14.47
C GLN A 313 -26.22 -20.71 -14.76
N GLN A 314 -27.34 -21.41 -14.51
CA GLN A 314 -28.68 -20.82 -14.62
C GLN A 314 -28.92 -19.79 -13.51
N LYS A 315 -28.68 -20.16 -12.24
CA LYS A 315 -28.82 -19.26 -11.08
C LYS A 315 -28.06 -17.95 -11.26
N PHE A 316 -26.85 -17.99 -11.83
CA PHE A 316 -26.10 -16.78 -12.18
C PHE A 316 -26.91 -15.87 -13.12
N CYS A 317 -27.42 -16.39 -14.25
CA CYS A 317 -28.30 -15.64 -15.15
C CYS A 317 -29.56 -15.13 -14.45
N ASP A 318 -30.20 -15.96 -13.64
CA ASP A 318 -31.47 -15.63 -12.98
C ASP A 318 -31.32 -14.47 -11.98
N PHE A 319 -30.18 -14.40 -11.24
CA PHE A 319 -29.85 -13.24 -10.40
C PHE A 319 -29.48 -12.00 -11.20
N LEU A 320 -28.76 -12.16 -12.31
CA LEU A 320 -28.35 -11.05 -13.16
C LEU A 320 -29.54 -10.33 -13.80
N LEU A 321 -30.57 -11.08 -14.19
CA LEU A 321 -31.82 -10.55 -14.77
C LEU A 321 -32.67 -9.76 -13.74
N GLN A 322 -32.44 -9.94 -12.44
CA GLN A 322 -33.12 -9.19 -11.36
C GLN A 322 -32.49 -7.82 -11.08
N MET A 323 -31.26 -7.56 -11.55
CA MET A 323 -30.48 -6.38 -11.16
C MET A 323 -30.90 -5.06 -11.81
N SER A 324 -31.54 -5.11 -12.98
CA SER A 324 -32.03 -3.91 -13.67
C SER A 324 -33.42 -4.16 -14.23
N PRO A 325 -34.39 -3.26 -13.99
CA PRO A 325 -35.73 -3.34 -14.58
C PRO A 325 -35.73 -3.15 -16.11
N THR A 326 -34.59 -2.82 -16.72
CA THR A 326 -34.42 -2.80 -18.18
C THR A 326 -34.02 -4.15 -18.79
N SER A 327 -33.77 -5.17 -17.96
CA SER A 327 -33.40 -6.51 -18.43
C SER A 327 -34.60 -7.24 -19.04
N ASP A 328 -34.41 -7.87 -20.19
CA ASP A 328 -35.43 -8.72 -20.83
C ASP A 328 -35.31 -10.14 -20.27
N VAL A 329 -36.11 -10.43 -19.24
CA VAL A 329 -36.20 -11.73 -18.59
C VAL A 329 -36.62 -12.83 -19.57
N ALA A 330 -37.48 -12.52 -20.55
CA ALA A 330 -38.03 -13.50 -21.49
C ALA A 330 -37.02 -13.87 -22.60
N ALA A 331 -36.20 -12.92 -23.06
CA ALA A 331 -35.14 -13.15 -24.03
C ALA A 331 -33.74 -13.37 -23.41
N GLY A 332 -33.66 -13.47 -22.08
CA GLY A 332 -32.44 -13.71 -21.31
C GLY A 332 -31.40 -12.59 -21.43
N ILE A 333 -31.82 -11.33 -21.57
CA ILE A 333 -30.94 -10.18 -21.81
C ILE A 333 -30.73 -9.41 -20.50
N ILE A 334 -29.50 -9.46 -20.00
CA ILE A 334 -29.06 -8.67 -18.85
C ILE A 334 -28.67 -7.29 -19.38
N ASP A 335 -29.40 -6.25 -18.97
CA ASP A 335 -29.23 -4.88 -19.43
C ASP A 335 -28.80 -3.93 -18.30
N ASN A 336 -28.10 -2.86 -18.67
CA ASN A 336 -27.71 -1.73 -17.81
C ASN A 336 -26.99 -2.12 -16.50
N THR A 337 -26.34 -3.28 -16.44
CA THR A 337 -25.80 -3.87 -15.20
C THR A 337 -24.26 -3.94 -15.24
N ILE A 338 -23.61 -3.72 -14.11
CA ILE A 338 -22.17 -4.02 -13.94
C ILE A 338 -22.04 -5.35 -13.19
N VAL A 339 -21.58 -6.36 -13.91
CA VAL A 339 -21.39 -7.72 -13.42
C VAL A 339 -19.97 -7.86 -12.87
N VAL A 340 -19.82 -8.20 -11.59
CA VAL A 340 -18.51 -8.42 -10.96
C VAL A 340 -18.42 -9.88 -10.50
N THR A 341 -17.49 -10.63 -11.06
CA THR A 341 -17.29 -12.05 -10.72
C THR A 341 -15.90 -12.28 -10.13
N HIS A 342 -15.78 -13.04 -9.04
CA HIS A 342 -14.49 -13.42 -8.48
C HIS A 342 -14.19 -14.92 -8.65
N SER A 343 -12.94 -15.25 -9.03
CA SER A 343 -12.41 -16.63 -9.05
C SER A 343 -13.33 -17.56 -9.87
N MET A 344 -13.76 -18.70 -9.30
CA MET A 344 -14.66 -19.66 -9.95
C MET A 344 -15.95 -19.03 -10.51
N GLY A 345 -16.44 -17.93 -9.93
CA GLY A 345 -17.63 -17.21 -10.44
C GLY A 345 -17.44 -16.70 -11.87
N GLY A 346 -16.20 -16.34 -12.26
CA GLY A 346 -15.89 -15.96 -13.64
C GLY A 346 -16.02 -17.12 -14.62
N LEU A 347 -15.68 -18.34 -14.20
CA LEU A 347 -15.86 -19.57 -15.00
C LEU A 347 -17.34 -19.96 -15.12
N VAL A 348 -18.14 -19.78 -14.06
CA VAL A 348 -19.60 -19.96 -14.12
C VAL A 348 -20.22 -19.00 -15.12
N MET A 349 -19.88 -17.71 -15.04
CA MET A 349 -20.38 -16.68 -15.95
C MET A 349 -19.99 -16.95 -17.40
N ALA A 350 -18.71 -17.28 -17.65
CA ALA A 350 -18.22 -17.68 -18.97
C ALA A 350 -19.01 -18.87 -19.53
N GLY A 351 -19.24 -19.91 -18.72
CA GLY A 351 -20.00 -21.09 -19.11
C GLY A 351 -21.48 -20.80 -19.39
N ALA A 352 -22.11 -19.92 -18.62
CA ALA A 352 -23.50 -19.51 -18.80
C ALA A 352 -23.70 -18.74 -20.12
N LEU A 353 -22.79 -17.79 -20.43
CA LEU A 353 -22.77 -17.06 -21.70
C LEU A 353 -22.48 -17.98 -22.89
N ALA A 354 -21.49 -18.87 -22.77
CA ALA A 354 -21.09 -19.78 -23.85
C ALA A 354 -22.17 -20.83 -24.19
N LYS A 355 -23.02 -21.21 -23.22
CA LYS A 355 -24.22 -22.04 -23.43
C LYS A 355 -25.45 -21.24 -23.88
N GLY A 356 -25.39 -19.91 -23.89
CA GLY A 356 -26.52 -19.05 -24.24
C GLY A 356 -27.65 -19.00 -23.21
N LYS A 357 -27.39 -19.35 -21.93
CA LYS A 357 -28.39 -19.30 -20.85
C LYS A 357 -28.89 -17.88 -20.57
N CYS A 358 -28.01 -16.90 -20.80
CA CYS A 358 -28.31 -15.48 -20.85
C CYS A 358 -27.25 -14.80 -21.73
N LYS A 359 -27.48 -13.53 -22.06
CA LYS A 359 -26.56 -12.68 -22.83
C LYS A 359 -26.54 -11.26 -22.27
N PHE A 360 -25.39 -10.60 -22.36
CA PHE A 360 -25.26 -9.19 -22.00
C PHE A 360 -25.76 -8.29 -23.14
N SER A 361 -26.42 -7.20 -22.80
CA SER A 361 -26.70 -6.11 -23.74
C SER A 361 -25.45 -5.24 -23.98
N LYS A 362 -25.59 -4.19 -24.79
CA LYS A 362 -24.53 -3.18 -25.01
C LYS A 362 -24.30 -2.23 -23.83
N THR A 363 -25.22 -2.16 -22.87
CA THR A 363 -25.13 -1.30 -21.67
C THR A 363 -24.63 -2.06 -20.43
N THR A 364 -24.55 -3.39 -20.53
CA THR A 364 -24.00 -4.26 -19.49
C THR A 364 -22.47 -4.39 -19.64
N SER A 365 -21.76 -4.47 -18.52
CA SER A 365 -20.30 -4.59 -18.47
C SER A 365 -19.90 -5.69 -17.48
N TRP A 366 -18.82 -6.43 -17.76
CA TRP A 366 -18.37 -7.54 -16.93
C TRP A 366 -16.91 -7.35 -16.48
N VAL A 367 -16.71 -7.38 -15.16
CA VAL A 367 -15.42 -7.32 -14.48
C VAL A 367 -15.11 -8.70 -13.89
N ALA A 368 -14.08 -9.36 -14.42
CA ALA A 368 -13.62 -10.66 -13.95
C ALA A 368 -12.39 -10.50 -13.05
N LEU A 369 -12.58 -10.61 -11.73
CA LEU A 369 -11.52 -10.55 -10.73
C LEU A 369 -10.90 -11.95 -10.56
N SER A 370 -9.62 -12.09 -10.87
CA SER A 370 -8.81 -13.30 -10.65
C SER A 370 -9.48 -14.62 -11.07
N ALA A 371 -10.24 -14.61 -12.18
CA ALA A 371 -10.91 -15.80 -12.70
C ALA A 371 -9.87 -16.74 -13.35
N PRO A 372 -9.77 -18.03 -12.92
CA PRO A 372 -8.76 -18.97 -13.42
C PRO A 372 -9.13 -19.54 -14.80
N MET A 373 -9.24 -18.65 -15.80
CA MET A 373 -9.64 -18.96 -17.19
C MET A 373 -8.71 -19.98 -17.88
N THR A 374 -7.45 -20.06 -17.43
CA THR A 374 -6.42 -20.97 -17.96
C THR A 374 -6.02 -22.08 -16.97
N GLY A 375 -6.82 -22.33 -15.93
CA GLY A 375 -6.49 -23.27 -14.85
C GLY A 375 -5.86 -22.61 -13.62
N SER A 376 -5.37 -23.43 -12.69
CA SER A 376 -4.83 -22.98 -11.39
C SER A 376 -3.86 -24.03 -10.83
N MET A 377 -2.59 -23.65 -10.67
CA MET A 377 -1.53 -24.56 -10.16
C MET A 377 -1.88 -25.17 -8.80
N ALA A 378 -2.63 -24.45 -7.95
CA ALA A 378 -3.11 -24.97 -6.67
C ALA A 378 -4.17 -26.07 -6.83
N SER A 379 -4.99 -26.00 -7.88
CA SER A 379 -5.94 -27.06 -8.22
C SER A 379 -5.24 -28.26 -8.85
N ASP A 380 -4.23 -28.03 -9.68
CA ASP A 380 -3.42 -29.09 -10.29
C ASP A 380 -2.65 -29.87 -9.19
N PHE A 381 -2.01 -29.17 -8.25
CA PHE A 381 -1.34 -29.76 -7.08
C PHE A 381 -2.27 -30.59 -6.18
N LEU A 382 -3.50 -30.11 -5.93
CA LEU A 382 -4.50 -30.87 -5.17
C LEU A 382 -4.97 -32.12 -5.93
N MET A 383 -5.10 -32.05 -7.26
CA MET A 383 -5.41 -33.22 -8.09
C MET A 383 -4.26 -34.25 -8.05
N ASP A 384 -3.00 -33.82 -8.12
CA ASP A 384 -1.84 -34.71 -8.02
C ASP A 384 -1.79 -35.44 -6.66
N ILE A 385 -2.13 -34.76 -5.56
CA ILE A 385 -2.28 -35.39 -4.24
C ILE A 385 -3.39 -36.45 -4.26
N CYS A 386 -4.59 -36.12 -4.73
CA CYS A 386 -5.73 -37.03 -4.80
C CYS A 386 -5.50 -38.23 -5.74
N ASN A 387 -4.67 -38.08 -6.76
CA ASN A 387 -4.28 -39.13 -7.70
C ASN A 387 -3.11 -40.00 -7.19
N SER A 388 -2.47 -39.64 -6.07
CA SER A 388 -1.32 -40.36 -5.53
C SER A 388 -1.71 -41.42 -4.50
N GLU A 389 -0.95 -42.52 -4.41
CA GLU A 389 -1.10 -43.54 -3.36
C GLU A 389 -0.85 -43.00 -1.94
N LYS A 390 -0.42 -41.74 -1.79
CA LYS A 390 -0.25 -41.05 -0.50
C LYS A 390 -1.41 -40.12 -0.15
N GLY A 391 -2.48 -40.11 -0.96
CA GLY A 391 -3.61 -39.20 -0.81
C GLY A 391 -4.20 -39.17 0.60
N GLU A 392 -4.43 -40.35 1.21
CA GLU A 392 -5.04 -40.46 2.56
C GLU A 392 -4.28 -39.65 3.62
N ILE A 393 -2.94 -39.79 3.68
CA ILE A 393 -2.08 -39.10 4.65
C ILE A 393 -2.10 -37.58 4.42
N ALA A 394 -2.18 -37.15 3.16
CA ALA A 394 -2.25 -35.74 2.81
C ALA A 394 -3.63 -35.13 3.15
N THR A 395 -4.74 -35.86 2.92
CA THR A 395 -6.07 -35.40 3.32
C THR A 395 -6.18 -35.18 4.83
N SER A 396 -5.63 -36.08 5.65
CA SER A 396 -5.62 -35.90 7.11
C SER A 396 -4.80 -34.69 7.57
N LEU A 397 -3.83 -34.22 6.78
CA LEU A 397 -3.10 -32.97 7.05
C LEU A 397 -3.92 -31.71 6.70
N PHE A 398 -4.80 -31.79 5.70
CA PHE A 398 -5.68 -30.68 5.31
C PHE A 398 -6.93 -30.53 6.19
N GLU A 399 -7.27 -31.53 7.02
CA GLU A 399 -8.32 -31.41 8.05
C GLU A 399 -7.80 -30.83 9.38
N LEU A 400 -6.49 -30.55 9.49
CA LEU A 400 -5.83 -29.98 10.66
C LEU A 400 -5.57 -28.46 10.55
N VAL A 401 -6.10 -27.79 9.51
CA VAL A 401 -5.87 -26.36 9.19
C VAL A 401 -7.17 -25.68 8.72
#